data_AF-A0A7S2U380-F1
#
_entry.id   AF-A0A7S2U380-F1
#
_cell.length_a   1.000
_cell.length_b   1.000
_cell.length_c   1.000
_cell.angle_alpha   90.00
_cell.angle_beta   90.00
_cell.angle_gamma   90.00
#
_symmetry.space_group_name_H-M   'P 1'
#
loop_
_entity.id
_entity.type
_entity.pdbx_description
1 polymer ?
#
loop_
_entity_poly.entity_id
_entity_poly.type
_entity_poly.pdbx_seq_one_letter_code
_entity_poly.pdbx_strand_id
1 'polypeptide(L)'
;RKEGTCEREALVFTMDSIQSRIDESKRGGASGEMTIRLALCDGLAAVGVKCYVARSDSEFEREGKSLDKYVLIFLDPWTWAARGWKMKPFLLGHEQKLYILDFFGGDGHPALNPTVPLQRHLTAYPVHPRNTFLGYFLPDAAPVRGKRKKAGVIWGKDPKYYQGKQSFLTKVASVAPLVSTAPQSA
;
A
#
# COMPACT_ATOMS: atom_id res chain seq x y z
N ARG A 1 20.33 28.91 -22.01
CA ARG A 1 19.71 27.58 -22.25
C ARG A 1 18.63 27.42 -21.18
N LYS A 2 17.35 27.33 -21.55
CA LYS A 2 16.33 26.86 -20.60
C LYS A 2 16.69 25.41 -20.27
N GLU A 3 17.07 25.14 -19.04
CA GLU A 3 17.21 23.77 -18.55
C GLU A 3 15.83 23.12 -18.70
N GLY A 4 15.69 22.26 -19.72
CA GLY A 4 14.52 21.41 -19.83
C GLY A 4 14.59 20.45 -18.66
N THR A 5 13.78 20.69 -17.63
CA THR A 5 13.62 19.74 -16.53
C THR A 5 13.07 18.45 -17.14
N CYS A 6 13.94 17.45 -17.30
CA CYS A 6 13.52 16.10 -17.63
C CYS A 6 12.65 15.63 -16.46
N GLU A 7 11.35 15.52 -16.69
CA GLU A 7 10.38 15.12 -15.66
C GLU A 7 10.75 13.72 -15.19
N ARG A 8 11.08 13.56 -13.90
CA ARG A 8 11.48 12.26 -13.35
C ARG A 8 10.22 11.44 -13.10
N GLU A 9 10.19 10.21 -13.61
CA GLU A 9 9.03 9.33 -13.43
C GLU A 9 9.34 8.13 -12.53
N ALA A 10 8.35 7.70 -11.76
CA ALA A 10 8.35 6.45 -11.01
C ALA A 10 7.23 5.55 -11.52
N LEU A 11 7.51 4.26 -11.72
CA LEU A 11 6.51 3.25 -12.01
C LEU A 11 6.08 2.58 -10.71
N VAL A 12 4.78 2.44 -10.49
CA VAL A 12 4.20 1.75 -9.34
C VAL A 12 3.25 0.67 -9.83
N PHE A 13 3.44 -0.56 -9.39
CA PHE A 13 2.50 -1.65 -9.64
C PHE A 13 2.43 -2.58 -8.43
N THR A 14 1.28 -2.64 -7.79
CA THR A 14 1.03 -3.45 -6.60
C THR A 14 -0.33 -4.13 -6.71
N MET A 15 -0.58 -5.17 -5.92
CA MET A 15 -1.88 -5.86 -5.90
C MET A 15 -3.03 -4.89 -5.61
N ASP A 16 -2.83 -3.89 -4.75
CA ASP A 16 -3.83 -2.86 -4.44
C ASP A 16 -4.03 -1.82 -5.54
N SER A 17 -3.16 -1.76 -6.55
CA SER A 17 -3.34 -0.89 -7.72
C SER A 17 -4.22 -1.53 -8.79
N ILE A 18 -4.49 -2.84 -8.72
CA ILE A 18 -5.37 -3.55 -9.63
C ILE A 18 -6.81 -3.04 -9.49
N GLN A 19 -7.46 -2.69 -10.60
CA GLN A 19 -8.77 -2.03 -10.59
C GLN A 19 -9.84 -2.78 -9.79
N SER A 20 -9.90 -4.11 -9.90
CA SER A 20 -10.84 -4.92 -9.11
C SER A 20 -10.62 -4.81 -7.60
N ARG A 21 -9.36 -4.72 -7.15
CA ARG A 21 -9.02 -4.52 -5.73
C ARG A 21 -9.39 -3.12 -5.23
N ILE A 22 -9.22 -2.11 -6.08
CA ILE A 22 -9.68 -0.74 -5.79
C ILE A 22 -11.20 -0.74 -5.58
N ASP A 23 -11.95 -1.43 -6.43
CA ASP A 23 -13.41 -1.48 -6.36
C ASP A 23 -13.92 -2.34 -5.18
N GLU A 24 -13.18 -3.37 -4.77
CA GLU A 24 -13.39 -4.08 -3.50
C GLU A 24 -13.12 -3.17 -2.29
N SER A 25 -12.03 -2.40 -2.30
CA SER A 25 -11.66 -1.49 -1.20
C SER A 25 -12.76 -0.47 -0.91
N LYS A 26 -13.34 0.13 -1.95
CA LYS A 26 -14.48 1.06 -1.85
C LYS A 26 -15.72 0.46 -1.19
N ARG A 27 -15.86 -0.87 -1.20
CA ARG A 27 -16.98 -1.61 -0.57
C ARG A 27 -16.62 -2.15 0.82
N GLY A 28 -15.57 -1.64 1.44
CA GLY A 28 -15.07 -2.13 2.74
C GLY A 28 -14.01 -3.22 2.64
N GLY A 29 -13.43 -3.44 1.46
CA GLY A 29 -12.24 -4.27 1.26
C GLY A 29 -10.98 -3.71 1.93
N ALA A 30 -9.84 -4.40 1.83
CA ALA A 30 -8.57 -3.91 2.38
C ALA A 30 -8.20 -2.55 1.77
N SER A 31 -7.77 -1.59 2.61
CA SER A 31 -7.49 -0.21 2.20
C SER A 31 -6.16 0.33 2.74
N GLY A 32 -5.48 -0.42 3.61
CA GLY A 32 -4.21 0.00 4.19
C GLY A 32 -3.13 0.13 3.13
N GLU A 33 -2.97 -0.88 2.29
CA GLU A 33 -2.01 -0.89 1.17
C GLU A 33 -2.22 0.31 0.23
N MET A 34 -3.48 0.56 -0.14
CA MET A 34 -3.85 1.69 -0.99
C MET A 34 -3.50 3.04 -0.36
N THR A 35 -3.73 3.19 0.96
CA THR A 35 -3.39 4.43 1.69
C THR A 35 -1.88 4.69 1.66
N ILE A 36 -1.07 3.65 1.90
CA ILE A 36 0.39 3.75 1.89
C ILE A 36 0.90 4.08 0.48
N ARG A 37 0.36 3.43 -0.56
CA ARG A 37 0.72 3.72 -1.96
C ARG A 37 0.38 5.15 -2.35
N LEU A 38 -0.77 5.68 -1.93
CA LEU A 38 -1.14 7.07 -2.19
C LEU A 38 -0.18 8.04 -1.49
N ALA A 39 0.13 7.81 -0.21
CA ALA A 39 1.10 8.62 0.53
C ALA A 39 2.50 8.59 -0.12
N LEU A 40 2.93 7.43 -0.64
CA LEU A 40 4.17 7.31 -1.43
C LEU A 40 4.12 8.18 -2.69
N CYS A 41 3.03 8.10 -3.45
CA CYS A 41 2.89 8.88 -4.69
C CYS A 41 2.90 10.39 -4.42
N ASP A 42 2.20 10.82 -3.39
CA ASP A 42 2.17 12.22 -2.97
C ASP A 42 3.54 12.71 -2.48
N GLY A 43 4.26 11.87 -1.71
CA GLY A 43 5.62 12.17 -1.26
C GLY A 43 6.61 12.29 -2.42
N LEU A 44 6.51 11.41 -3.42
CA LEU A 44 7.31 11.48 -4.65
C LEU A 44 6.98 12.74 -5.46
N ALA A 45 5.69 13.06 -5.60
CA ALA A 45 5.26 14.28 -6.27
C ALA A 45 5.80 15.55 -5.60
N ALA A 46 5.84 15.57 -4.26
CA ALA A 46 6.39 16.69 -3.49
C ALA A 46 7.90 16.94 -3.74
N VAL A 47 8.64 15.92 -4.20
CA VAL A 47 10.06 16.04 -4.59
C VAL A 47 10.27 16.06 -6.11
N GLY A 48 9.19 16.32 -6.88
CA GLY A 48 9.26 16.48 -8.33
C GLY A 48 9.37 15.16 -9.10
N VAL A 49 8.92 14.04 -8.53
CA VAL A 49 8.84 12.74 -9.20
C VAL A 49 7.38 12.39 -9.48
N LYS A 50 7.03 12.21 -10.75
CA LYS A 50 5.69 11.84 -11.17
C LYS A 50 5.49 10.33 -11.08
N CYS A 51 4.39 9.90 -10.47
CA CYS A 51 4.04 8.48 -10.40
C CYS A 51 3.13 8.07 -11.55
N TYR A 52 3.53 7.00 -12.26
CA TYR A 52 2.64 6.21 -13.10
C TYR A 52 2.23 4.96 -12.33
N VAL A 53 0.93 4.77 -12.10
CA VAL A 53 0.39 3.61 -11.37
C VAL A 53 -0.29 2.68 -12.36
N ALA A 54 0.32 1.53 -12.65
CA ALA A 54 -0.30 0.51 -13.48
C ALA A 54 -1.49 -0.15 -12.75
N ARG A 55 -2.60 -0.39 -13.46
CA ARG A 55 -3.86 -0.92 -12.91
C ARG A 55 -4.19 -2.35 -13.34
N SER A 56 -3.29 -2.97 -14.08
CA SER A 56 -3.36 -4.37 -14.48
C SER A 56 -1.96 -4.90 -14.84
N ASP A 57 -1.81 -6.22 -14.90
CA ASP A 57 -0.60 -6.85 -15.45
C ASP A 57 -0.33 -6.38 -16.89
N SER A 58 -1.37 -6.24 -17.72
CA SER A 58 -1.21 -5.82 -19.11
C SER A 58 -0.71 -4.38 -19.26
N GLU A 59 -1.11 -3.46 -18.37
CA GLU A 59 -0.56 -2.11 -18.31
C GLU A 59 0.89 -2.14 -17.84
N PHE A 60 1.19 -2.93 -16.80
CA PHE A 60 2.54 -3.07 -16.28
C PHE A 60 3.52 -3.65 -17.31
N GLU A 61 3.11 -4.70 -18.03
CA GLU A 61 3.89 -5.30 -19.11
C GLU A 61 4.10 -4.34 -20.29
N ARG A 62 3.11 -3.49 -20.59
CA ARG A 62 3.23 -2.46 -21.63
C ARG A 62 4.26 -1.41 -21.22
N GLU A 63 4.19 -0.89 -20.00
CA GLU A 63 5.18 0.07 -19.49
C GLU A 63 6.57 -0.57 -19.33
N GLY A 64 6.62 -1.88 -19.09
CA GLY A 64 7.84 -2.69 -19.07
C GLY A 64 8.69 -2.57 -20.34
N LYS A 65 8.09 -2.19 -21.48
CA LYS A 65 8.81 -1.96 -22.74
C LYS A 65 9.62 -0.66 -22.78
N SER A 66 9.44 0.22 -21.79
CA SER A 66 10.09 1.54 -21.76
C SER A 66 10.56 1.89 -20.36
N LEU A 67 11.12 0.91 -19.63
CA LEU A 67 11.50 1.13 -18.24
C LEU A 67 12.56 2.20 -18.04
N ASP A 68 13.39 2.49 -19.03
CA ASP A 68 14.47 3.48 -18.94
C ASP A 68 13.99 4.90 -18.64
N LYS A 69 12.73 5.23 -18.94
CA LYS A 69 12.15 6.53 -18.56
C LYS A 69 11.91 6.66 -17.05
N TYR A 70 11.80 5.54 -16.33
CA TYR A 70 11.54 5.53 -14.90
C TYR A 70 12.84 5.50 -14.10
N VAL A 71 12.97 6.44 -13.17
CA VAL A 71 14.09 6.50 -12.22
C VAL A 71 13.88 5.58 -11.01
N LEU A 72 12.63 5.21 -10.72
CA LEU A 72 12.24 4.34 -9.61
C LEU A 72 11.12 3.39 -10.08
N ILE A 73 11.13 2.16 -9.56
CA ILE A 73 10.09 1.17 -9.81
C ILE A 73 9.69 0.57 -8.45
N PHE A 74 8.43 0.73 -8.07
CA PHE A 74 7.86 0.21 -6.83
C PHE A 74 6.92 -0.95 -7.16
N LEU A 75 7.20 -2.10 -6.56
CA LEU A 75 6.44 -3.34 -6.67
C LEU A 75 6.05 -3.81 -5.29
N ASP A 76 5.22 -4.84 -5.17
CA ASP A 76 4.99 -5.57 -3.91
C ASP A 76 5.54 -7.00 -4.01
N PRO A 77 5.50 -7.82 -2.94
CA PRO A 77 6.00 -9.20 -2.97
C PRO A 77 5.35 -10.12 -4.02
N TRP A 78 4.23 -9.72 -4.62
CA TRP A 78 3.43 -10.53 -5.53
C TRP A 78 3.59 -10.13 -7.00
N THR A 79 3.95 -8.88 -7.27
CA THR A 79 3.90 -8.26 -8.61
C THR A 79 5.23 -8.24 -9.36
N TRP A 80 6.35 -8.44 -8.66
CA TRP A 80 7.67 -8.54 -9.29
C TRP A 80 7.88 -9.85 -10.06
N ALA A 81 7.15 -10.91 -9.69
CA ALA A 81 7.38 -12.26 -10.17
C ALA A 81 6.46 -12.64 -11.34
N ALA A 82 6.98 -13.45 -12.24
CA ALA A 82 6.23 -14.30 -13.16
C ALA A 82 5.98 -15.68 -12.53
N ARG A 83 5.38 -16.59 -13.32
CA ARG A 83 5.13 -17.97 -12.91
C ARG A 83 6.41 -18.64 -12.38
N GLY A 84 6.30 -19.26 -11.22
CA GLY A 84 7.42 -19.95 -10.57
C GLY A 84 8.37 -19.04 -9.79
N TRP A 85 7.91 -17.86 -9.35
CA TRP A 85 8.69 -16.92 -8.51
C TRP A 85 9.99 -16.46 -9.16
N LYS A 86 9.96 -16.29 -10.49
CA LYS A 86 11.08 -15.75 -11.27
C LYS A 86 10.80 -14.30 -11.59
N MET A 87 11.82 -13.46 -11.56
CA MET A 87 11.67 -12.05 -11.94
C MET A 87 11.13 -11.95 -13.37
N LYS A 88 10.16 -11.05 -13.60
CA LYS A 88 9.64 -10.83 -14.95
C LYS A 88 10.78 -10.39 -15.89
N PRO A 89 10.92 -10.97 -17.10
CA PRO A 89 12.10 -10.74 -17.94
C PRO A 89 12.43 -9.28 -18.25
N PHE A 90 11.41 -8.43 -18.41
CA PHE A 90 11.60 -7.02 -18.68
C PHE A 90 12.14 -6.22 -17.47
N LEU A 91 12.15 -6.78 -16.26
CA LEU A 91 12.75 -6.15 -15.07
C LEU A 91 14.25 -6.45 -14.95
N LEU A 92 14.77 -7.41 -15.71
CA LEU A 92 16.20 -7.76 -15.69
C LEU A 92 17.04 -6.60 -16.24
N GLY A 93 18.12 -6.25 -15.55
CA GLY A 93 18.96 -5.08 -15.84
C GLY A 93 18.45 -3.76 -15.24
N HIS A 94 17.33 -3.79 -14.52
CA HIS A 94 16.71 -2.63 -13.89
C HIS A 94 16.65 -2.74 -12.36
N GLU A 95 17.43 -3.62 -11.77
CA GLU A 95 17.22 -4.03 -10.38
C GLU A 95 17.73 -2.97 -9.39
N GLN A 96 18.64 -2.12 -9.85
CA GLN A 96 19.09 -0.91 -9.14
C GLN A 96 17.97 0.10 -8.84
N LYS A 97 16.87 0.09 -9.60
CA LYS A 97 15.73 1.01 -9.41
C LYS A 97 14.51 0.34 -8.78
N LEU A 98 14.57 -0.96 -8.45
CA LEU A 98 13.46 -1.69 -7.85
C LEU A 98 13.38 -1.48 -6.33
N TYR A 99 12.17 -1.23 -5.85
CA TYR A 99 11.77 -1.15 -4.45
C TYR A 99 10.55 -2.03 -4.22
N ILE A 100 10.49 -2.71 -3.08
CA ILE A 100 9.40 -3.64 -2.73
C ILE A 100 8.60 -3.06 -1.57
N LEU A 101 7.33 -2.76 -1.78
CA LEU A 101 6.37 -2.37 -0.75
C LEU A 101 5.94 -3.62 0.02
N ASP A 102 6.66 -3.90 1.11
CA ASP A 102 6.37 -5.00 2.02
C ASP A 102 5.88 -4.42 3.35
N PHE A 103 4.57 -4.25 3.48
CA PHE A 103 3.99 -3.49 4.60
C PHE A 103 4.21 -4.13 5.97
N PHE A 104 4.40 -5.44 6.01
CA PHE A 104 4.64 -6.19 7.25
C PHE A 104 6.14 -6.43 7.51
N GLY A 105 6.97 -6.22 6.48
CA GLY A 105 8.40 -6.44 6.55
C GLY A 105 8.79 -7.91 6.70
N GLY A 106 10.09 -8.15 6.60
CA GLY A 106 10.67 -9.46 6.82
C GLY A 106 11.95 -9.68 6.04
N ASP A 107 12.25 -10.95 5.86
CA ASP A 107 13.48 -11.42 5.22
C ASP A 107 13.38 -11.43 3.69
N GLY A 108 12.30 -10.88 3.12
CA GLY A 108 12.05 -10.87 1.68
C GLY A 108 11.86 -12.27 1.07
N HIS A 109 11.78 -12.34 -0.26
CA HIS A 109 11.67 -13.61 -0.96
C HIS A 109 13.07 -14.11 -1.38
N PRO A 110 13.46 -15.38 -1.10
CA PRO A 110 14.80 -15.89 -1.40
C PRO A 110 15.23 -15.74 -2.87
N ALA A 111 14.28 -15.81 -3.82
CA ALA A 111 14.55 -15.62 -5.24
C ALA A 111 14.69 -14.15 -5.67
N LEU A 112 14.29 -13.20 -4.81
CA LEU A 112 14.36 -11.76 -5.08
C LEU A 112 15.53 -11.09 -4.36
N ASN A 113 15.83 -11.54 -3.14
CA ASN A 113 16.86 -10.96 -2.27
C ASN A 113 18.26 -10.85 -2.89
N PRO A 114 18.75 -11.80 -3.73
CA PRO A 114 20.05 -11.66 -4.39
C PRO A 114 20.12 -10.44 -5.31
N THR A 115 18.96 -9.94 -5.74
CA THR A 115 18.80 -8.96 -6.80
C THR A 115 18.27 -7.62 -6.27
N VAL A 116 17.37 -7.67 -5.29
CA VAL A 116 16.83 -6.49 -4.60
C VAL A 116 17.18 -6.58 -3.11
N PRO A 117 18.15 -5.79 -2.62
CA PRO A 117 18.63 -5.90 -1.24
C PRO A 117 17.53 -5.50 -0.25
N LEU A 118 17.56 -6.07 0.96
CA LEU A 118 16.51 -5.89 1.98
C LEU A 118 16.26 -4.42 2.36
N GLN A 119 17.25 -3.55 2.21
CA GLN A 119 17.11 -2.10 2.44
C GLN A 119 16.19 -1.42 1.41
N ARG A 120 15.88 -2.06 0.28
CA ARG A 120 14.89 -1.58 -0.68
C ARG A 120 13.50 -2.20 -0.48
N HIS A 121 13.33 -2.99 0.58
CA HIS A 121 12.02 -3.44 1.03
C HIS A 121 11.51 -2.37 2.00
N LEU A 122 10.37 -1.78 1.66
CA LEU A 122 9.80 -0.59 2.24
C LEU A 122 8.61 -0.96 3.11
N THR A 123 8.68 -0.66 4.40
CA THR A 123 7.68 -1.07 5.39
C THR A 123 6.81 0.09 5.84
N ALA A 124 5.54 -0.20 6.14
CA ALA A 124 4.59 0.78 6.66
C ALA A 124 4.87 1.18 8.11
N TYR A 125 5.55 0.31 8.85
CA TYR A 125 5.91 0.45 10.26
C TYR A 125 7.38 0.04 10.46
N PRO A 126 8.08 0.53 11.50
CA PRO A 126 9.47 0.18 11.78
C PRO A 126 9.58 -1.20 12.45
N VAL A 127 9.14 -2.25 11.75
CA VAL A 127 8.96 -3.61 12.31
C VAL A 127 10.13 -4.55 12.04
N HIS A 128 11.03 -4.21 11.12
CA HIS A 128 12.12 -5.10 10.74
C HIS A 128 13.44 -4.33 10.52
N PRO A 129 14.55 -4.70 11.18
CA PRO A 129 15.77 -3.90 11.24
C PRO A 129 16.58 -3.85 9.93
N ARG A 130 16.30 -4.76 8.99
CA ARG A 130 17.00 -4.81 7.69
C ARG A 130 16.23 -4.15 6.55
N ASN A 131 14.97 -3.79 6.81
CA ASN A 131 14.13 -3.10 5.83
C ASN A 131 14.17 -1.58 6.07
N THR A 132 13.73 -0.81 5.09
CA THR A 132 13.62 0.64 5.21
C THR A 132 12.21 1.02 5.63
N PHE A 133 12.09 1.77 6.71
CA PHE A 133 10.83 2.34 7.14
C PHE A 133 10.41 3.46 6.17
N LEU A 134 9.31 3.24 5.44
CA LEU A 134 8.70 4.23 4.55
C LEU A 134 7.73 5.14 5.32
N GLY A 135 6.91 4.53 6.17
CA GLY A 135 5.80 5.21 6.84
C GLY A 135 4.68 5.61 5.86
N TYR A 136 3.74 6.41 6.34
CA TYR A 136 2.68 7.02 5.56
C TYR A 136 2.08 8.19 6.36
N PHE A 137 1.36 9.06 5.68
CA PHE A 137 0.55 10.07 6.33
C PHE A 137 -0.93 9.82 6.01
N LEU A 138 -1.80 10.27 6.90
CA LEU A 138 -3.23 10.29 6.66
C LEU A 138 -3.62 11.70 6.22
N PRO A 139 -4.59 11.83 5.30
CA PRO A 139 -5.17 13.14 5.03
C PRO A 139 -5.76 13.71 6.32
N ASP A 140 -5.76 15.04 6.43
CA ASP A 140 -6.35 15.71 7.57
C ASP A 140 -7.78 15.24 7.77
N ALA A 141 -8.08 14.81 9.00
CA ALA A 141 -9.44 14.45 9.36
C ALA A 141 -10.33 15.69 9.22
N ALA A 142 -11.50 15.52 8.62
CA ALA A 142 -12.47 16.61 8.55
C ALA A 142 -12.74 17.16 9.96
N PRO A 143 -12.79 18.49 10.14
CA PRO A 143 -13.00 19.09 11.44
C PRO A 143 -14.32 18.59 12.03
N VAL A 144 -14.25 18.00 13.23
CA VAL A 144 -15.41 17.48 13.93
C VAL A 144 -16.29 18.67 14.33
N ARG A 145 -17.45 18.82 13.68
CA ARG A 145 -18.44 19.82 14.06
C ARG A 145 -19.35 19.28 15.17
N GLY A 146 -19.52 20.04 16.24
CA GLY A 146 -20.45 19.74 17.33
C GLY A 146 -19.79 19.18 18.60
N LYS A 147 -20.61 18.94 19.64
CA LYS A 147 -20.14 18.41 20.92
C LYS A 147 -19.80 16.93 20.79
N ARG A 148 -18.60 16.54 21.21
CA ARG A 148 -18.17 15.13 21.29
C ARG A 148 -19.13 14.35 22.19
N LYS A 149 -19.83 13.38 21.63
CA LYS A 149 -20.65 12.43 22.41
C LYS A 149 -19.71 11.44 23.13
N LYS A 150 -20.08 11.03 24.34
CA LYS A 150 -19.40 9.93 25.04
C LYS A 150 -19.81 8.61 24.38
N ALA A 151 -19.05 8.16 23.39
CA ALA A 151 -19.26 6.90 22.69
C ALA A 151 -17.92 6.24 22.36
N GLY A 152 -17.89 4.91 22.34
CA GLY A 152 -16.80 4.12 21.81
C GLY A 152 -17.04 3.75 20.35
N VAL A 153 -15.96 3.53 19.60
CA VAL A 153 -16.02 3.07 18.21
C VAL A 153 -15.38 1.70 18.13
N ILE A 154 -16.08 0.73 17.55
CA ILE A 154 -15.54 -0.60 17.29
C ILE A 154 -14.67 -0.53 16.04
N TRP A 155 -13.38 -0.82 16.19
CA TRP A 155 -12.48 -0.92 15.06
C TRP A 155 -12.57 -2.32 14.43
N GLY A 156 -13.42 -2.44 13.42
CA GLY A 156 -13.65 -3.70 12.71
C GLY A 156 -14.79 -3.55 11.71
N LYS A 157 -14.48 -3.74 10.43
CA LYS A 157 -15.44 -3.54 9.32
C LYS A 157 -16.26 -4.78 8.98
N ASP A 158 -15.87 -5.95 9.48
CA ASP A 158 -16.53 -7.23 9.22
C ASP A 158 -17.04 -7.81 10.54
N PRO A 159 -18.34 -8.19 10.63
CA PRO A 159 -18.90 -8.76 11.84
C PRO A 159 -18.20 -9.98 12.40
N LYS A 160 -17.54 -10.77 11.54
CA LYS A 160 -16.77 -11.94 11.99
C LYS A 160 -15.66 -11.56 12.96
N TYR A 161 -15.11 -10.34 12.88
CA TYR A 161 -14.03 -9.90 13.76
C TYR A 161 -14.46 -9.78 15.21
N TYR A 162 -15.75 -9.69 15.50
CA TYR A 162 -16.28 -9.64 16.86
C TYR A 162 -17.17 -10.83 17.24
N GLN A 163 -17.25 -11.86 16.39
CA GLN A 163 -17.85 -13.13 16.77
C GLN A 163 -17.11 -13.73 17.99
N GLY A 164 -17.86 -14.21 18.98
CA GLY A 164 -17.33 -14.74 20.25
C GLY A 164 -16.90 -13.66 21.25
N LYS A 165 -16.97 -12.37 20.91
CA LYS A 165 -16.57 -11.25 21.79
C LYS A 165 -17.75 -10.56 22.48
N GLN A 166 -18.94 -11.18 22.50
CA GLN A 166 -20.17 -10.55 23.00
C GLN A 166 -20.06 -10.12 24.47
N SER A 167 -19.54 -10.99 25.35
CA SER A 167 -19.40 -10.67 26.77
C SER A 167 -18.45 -9.49 27.01
N PHE A 168 -17.38 -9.39 26.22
CA PHE A 168 -16.46 -8.26 26.23
C PHE A 168 -17.14 -6.99 25.74
N LEU A 169 -17.80 -7.03 24.58
CA LEU A 169 -18.50 -5.87 24.02
C LEU A 169 -19.61 -5.35 24.95
N THR A 170 -20.37 -6.23 25.60
CA THR A 170 -21.37 -5.85 26.60
C THR A 170 -20.74 -5.14 27.80
N LYS A 171 -19.59 -5.62 28.29
CA LYS A 171 -18.85 -4.95 29.38
C LYS A 171 -18.32 -3.58 28.96
N VAL A 172 -17.85 -3.41 27.74
CA VAL A 172 -17.41 -2.09 27.25
C VAL A 172 -18.62 -1.17 27.06
N ALA A 173 -19.73 -1.70 26.55
CA ALA A 173 -20.97 -0.94 26.32
C ALA A 173 -21.62 -0.40 27.61
N SER A 174 -21.35 -1.00 28.77
CA SER A 174 -21.82 -0.48 30.06
C SER A 174 -21.09 0.80 30.50
N VAL A 175 -19.91 1.09 29.93
CA VAL A 175 -19.15 2.32 30.18
C VAL A 175 -19.56 3.44 29.22
N ALA A 176 -19.78 3.12 27.95
CA ALA A 176 -20.25 4.06 26.94
C ALA A 176 -20.93 3.32 25.77
N PRO A 177 -21.93 3.94 25.11
CA PRO A 177 -22.51 3.41 23.87
C PRO A 177 -21.42 3.10 22.83
N LEU A 178 -21.54 1.94 22.18
CA LEU A 178 -20.63 1.51 21.12
C LEU A 178 -21.26 1.72 19.75
N VAL A 179 -20.46 2.26 18.82
CA VAL A 179 -20.83 2.44 17.41
C VAL A 179 -19.94 1.53 16.55
N SER A 180 -20.54 0.84 15.58
CA SER A 180 -19.86 0.05 14.57
C SER A 180 -20.10 0.65 13.19
N THR A 181 -19.12 0.53 12.31
CA THR A 181 -19.24 0.87 10.88
C THR A 181 -19.30 -0.39 10.00
N ALA A 182 -19.36 -1.58 10.61
CA ALA A 182 -19.57 -2.81 9.86
C ALA A 182 -20.95 -2.77 9.16
N PRO A 183 -21.07 -3.32 7.94
CA PRO A 183 -22.37 -3.43 7.29
C PRO A 183 -23.33 -4.20 8.19
N GLN A 184 -24.58 -3.75 8.28
CA GLN A 184 -25.63 -4.57 8.88
C GLN A 184 -25.77 -5.84 8.02
N SER A 185 -25.62 -7.01 8.63
CA SER A 185 -25.93 -8.28 7.98
C SER A 185 -27.40 -8.25 7.54
N ALA A 186 -27.64 -8.39 6.24
CA ALA A 186 -28.97 -8.54 5.65
C ALA A 186 -29.65 -9.84 6.12
#